data_AF-A0A946UFS3-F1
#
_entry.id   AF-A0A946UFS3-F1
#
_cell.length_a   1.000
_cell.length_b   1.000
_cell.length_c   1.000
_cell.angle_alpha   90.00
_cell.angle_beta   90.00
_cell.angle_gamma   90.00
#
_symmetry.space_group_name_H-M   'P 1'
#
loop_
_entity.id
_entity.type
_entity.pdbx_description
1 polymer ?
#
loop_
_entity_poly.entity_id
_entity_poly.type
_entity_poly.pdbx_seq_one_letter_code
_entity_poly.pdbx_strand_id
1 'polypeptide(L)'
;MSDSGIIAEGSEWTFENLDEFDREIAKVAGHYRLDTYPNEIQVITAEQMMDAYSSVGMPLGYHHWSKGKQFLTTEQSYRRGHMGLAYELVINSNPCIAYLMEENTLAMQALVIAHACYGHNSFFKGNYLFKAWTNADAIVNYLLFSKNYVAECEERYGQEAVEAVLDSCHALMNYGVDRFRRPSPISAENEKRQQLEREEFMQQQVNDLWRTIPKKEDTLAEGWSRFPDEPQENLLYFFEKNAPLLEPWEREIVRIVRKIAQYFYPQRQTKVMNEGWATFWHYTLLNHLYDEGRVTDGFMLEVLQSHTNVVYQPPYDSPYYSGINPYTLGYAVFTDIRRICEQPTDEDRLFFPEIAGSDWLDVLHNAMENYKDESFILQFLSPKVIRDLKLFSIVDDDQDPKIEITAIHDEGGYD
;
A
#
# COMPACT_ATOMS: atom_id res chain seq x y z
N MET A 1 40.14 -25.30 -6.85
CA MET A 1 38.95 -24.53 -7.26
C MET A 1 38.50 -23.85 -5.99
N SER A 2 38.85 -22.58 -5.82
CA SER A 2 38.50 -21.81 -4.63
C SER A 2 36.98 -21.69 -4.59
N ASP A 3 36.40 -22.20 -3.52
CA ASP A 3 34.98 -22.09 -3.20
C ASP A 3 34.68 -20.59 -3.00
N SER A 4 34.42 -19.87 -4.10
CA SER A 4 34.03 -18.47 -4.03
C SER A 4 32.66 -18.46 -3.37
N GLY A 5 32.53 -17.86 -2.18
CA GLY A 5 31.26 -17.73 -1.47
C GLY A 5 30.21 -16.87 -2.18
N ILE A 6 30.39 -16.62 -3.48
CA ILE A 6 29.51 -15.88 -4.38
C ILE A 6 28.33 -16.78 -4.76
N ILE A 7 27.12 -16.23 -4.69
CA ILE A 7 25.87 -16.95 -4.95
C ILE A 7 25.78 -17.38 -6.43
N ALA A 8 25.97 -16.43 -7.34
CA ALA A 8 25.93 -16.68 -8.77
C ALA A 8 26.71 -15.61 -9.56
N GLU A 9 27.16 -15.98 -10.76
CA GLU A 9 27.87 -15.10 -11.69
C GLU A 9 27.06 -14.93 -12.99
N GLY A 10 27.03 -13.70 -13.52
CA GLY A 10 26.31 -13.35 -14.75
C GLY A 10 24.92 -12.74 -14.51
N SER A 11 24.19 -12.50 -15.59
CA SER A 11 22.85 -11.88 -15.59
C SER A 11 21.70 -12.89 -15.61
N GLU A 12 21.98 -14.16 -15.92
CA GLU A 12 20.97 -15.22 -15.99
C GLU A 12 20.62 -15.72 -14.59
N TRP A 13 19.36 -16.12 -14.39
CA TRP A 13 18.87 -16.64 -13.12
C TRP A 13 18.32 -18.07 -13.27
N THR A 14 18.37 -18.83 -12.18
CA THR A 14 17.70 -20.12 -12.04
C THR A 14 16.91 -20.12 -10.73
N PHE A 15 15.97 -21.05 -10.57
CA PHE A 15 15.20 -21.16 -9.32
C PHE A 15 16.13 -21.41 -8.11
N GLU A 16 17.20 -22.18 -8.29
CA GLU A 16 18.20 -22.40 -7.25
C GLU A 16 18.91 -21.10 -6.84
N ASN A 17 19.19 -20.21 -7.80
CA ASN A 17 19.75 -18.90 -7.48
C ASN A 17 18.77 -18.05 -6.67
N LEU A 18 17.48 -18.07 -7.02
CA LEU A 18 16.44 -17.31 -6.31
C LEU A 18 16.28 -17.82 -4.87
N ASP A 19 16.23 -19.14 -4.67
CA ASP A 19 16.16 -19.76 -3.34
C ASP A 19 17.40 -19.45 -2.49
N GLU A 20 18.58 -19.43 -3.12
CA GLU A 20 19.83 -19.05 -2.46
C GLU A 20 19.82 -17.56 -2.05
N PHE A 21 19.39 -16.67 -2.94
CA PHE A 21 19.24 -15.24 -2.64
C PHE A 21 18.22 -15.00 -1.54
N ASP A 22 17.04 -15.61 -1.61
CA ASP A 22 16.04 -15.50 -0.55
C ASP A 22 16.62 -15.93 0.80
N ARG A 23 17.34 -17.06 0.84
CA ARG A 23 17.95 -17.56 2.09
C ARG A 23 19.05 -16.65 2.63
N GLU A 24 19.96 -16.15 1.78
CA GLU A 24 21.04 -15.28 2.24
C GLU A 24 20.50 -13.90 2.65
N ILE A 25 19.54 -13.35 1.91
CA ILE A 25 18.85 -12.11 2.29
C ILE A 25 18.09 -12.32 3.60
N ALA A 26 17.45 -13.47 3.83
CA ALA A 26 16.77 -13.79 5.10
C ALA A 26 17.72 -13.71 6.30
N LYS A 27 18.94 -14.23 6.16
CA LYS A 27 19.95 -14.20 7.23
C LYS A 27 20.33 -12.76 7.58
N VAL A 28 20.61 -11.95 6.56
CA VAL A 28 20.97 -10.53 6.74
C VAL A 28 19.78 -9.73 7.28
N ALA A 29 18.58 -9.98 6.79
CA ALA A 29 17.35 -9.37 7.29
C ALA A 29 17.13 -9.71 8.77
N GLY A 30 17.38 -10.97 9.16
CA GLY A 30 17.35 -11.42 10.56
C GLY A 30 18.40 -10.72 11.43
N HIS A 31 19.61 -10.47 10.91
CA HIS A 31 20.64 -9.68 11.59
C HIS A 31 20.13 -8.25 11.92
N TYR A 32 19.37 -7.63 11.01
CA TYR A 32 18.75 -6.33 11.20
C TYR A 32 17.36 -6.36 11.88
N ARG A 33 16.95 -7.51 12.42
CA ARG A 33 15.66 -7.68 13.14
C ARG A 33 14.43 -7.37 12.28
N LEU A 34 14.48 -7.61 10.97
CA LEU A 34 13.30 -7.51 10.12
C LEU A 34 12.34 -8.66 10.41
N ASP A 35 11.12 -8.33 10.85
CA ASP A 35 10.05 -9.29 11.07
C ASP A 35 9.15 -9.37 9.84
N THR A 36 9.15 -10.52 9.15
CA THR A 36 8.40 -10.73 7.89
C THR A 36 7.40 -11.88 8.02
N TYR A 37 6.35 -11.88 7.19
CA TYR A 37 5.56 -13.09 6.94
C TYR A 37 6.40 -14.07 6.10
N PRO A 38 6.12 -15.38 6.14
CA PRO A 38 6.76 -16.32 5.23
C PRO A 38 6.59 -15.87 3.77
N ASN A 39 7.67 -15.93 2.99
CA ASN A 39 7.66 -15.51 1.59
C ASN A 39 7.10 -16.63 0.69
N GLU A 40 6.27 -16.26 -0.26
CA GLU A 40 5.86 -17.08 -1.39
C GLU A 40 6.22 -16.35 -2.70
N ILE A 41 7.35 -16.75 -3.30
CA ILE A 41 7.88 -16.16 -4.52
C ILE A 41 7.26 -16.86 -5.74
N GLN A 42 6.62 -16.10 -6.61
CA GLN A 42 6.05 -16.58 -7.86
C GLN A 42 6.66 -15.84 -9.05
N VAL A 43 7.29 -16.57 -9.97
CA VAL A 43 7.78 -15.99 -11.22
C VAL A 43 6.67 -15.98 -12.26
N ILE A 44 6.40 -14.81 -12.83
CA ILE A 44 5.30 -14.57 -13.77
C ILE A 44 5.78 -13.83 -15.03
N THR A 45 5.02 -13.97 -16.10
CA THR A 45 5.29 -13.26 -17.36
C THR A 45 4.89 -11.78 -17.26
N ALA A 46 5.43 -10.93 -18.15
CA ALA A 46 5.01 -9.53 -18.23
C ALA A 46 3.48 -9.35 -18.43
N GLU A 47 2.83 -10.25 -19.16
CA GLU A 47 1.37 -10.22 -19.38
C GLU A 47 0.61 -10.49 -18.08
N GLN A 48 1.02 -11.52 -17.33
CA GLN A 48 0.43 -11.84 -16.03
C GLN A 48 0.64 -10.70 -15.03
N MET A 49 1.80 -10.04 -15.08
CA MET A 49 2.07 -8.89 -14.23
C MET A 49 1.14 -7.71 -14.57
N MET A 50 0.95 -7.39 -15.85
CA MET A 50 0.00 -6.35 -16.26
C MET A 50 -1.43 -6.65 -15.83
N ASP A 51 -1.87 -7.91 -15.94
CA ASP A 51 -3.19 -8.33 -15.50
C ASP A 51 -3.35 -8.14 -13.98
N ALA A 52 -2.36 -8.56 -13.20
CA ALA A 52 -2.33 -8.36 -11.76
C ALA A 52 -2.34 -6.87 -11.37
N TYR A 53 -1.58 -6.02 -12.06
CA TYR A 53 -1.58 -4.56 -11.86
C TYR A 53 -2.93 -3.91 -12.15
N SER A 54 -3.55 -4.30 -13.26
CA SER A 54 -4.86 -3.77 -13.65
C SER A 54 -5.95 -4.12 -12.63
N SER A 55 -5.75 -5.21 -11.90
CA SER A 55 -6.61 -5.66 -10.80
C SER A 55 -6.21 -5.09 -9.44
N VAL A 56 -5.41 -4.00 -9.41
CA VAL A 56 -4.91 -3.34 -8.18
C VAL A 56 -4.08 -4.29 -7.34
N GLY A 57 -3.22 -5.07 -8.00
CA GLY A 57 -2.33 -6.03 -7.34
C GLY A 57 -3.01 -7.30 -6.86
N MET A 58 -4.28 -7.53 -7.22
CA MET A 58 -5.07 -8.67 -6.76
C MET A 58 -5.47 -9.56 -7.95
N PRO A 59 -4.70 -10.61 -8.28
CA PRO A 59 -5.00 -11.50 -9.41
C PRO A 59 -6.35 -12.23 -9.28
N LEU A 60 -6.95 -12.22 -8.08
CA LEU A 60 -8.25 -12.81 -7.77
C LEU A 60 -9.36 -11.76 -7.62
N GLY A 61 -9.17 -10.54 -8.11
CA GLY A 61 -10.23 -9.52 -8.12
C GLY A 61 -11.39 -9.89 -9.05
N TYR A 62 -12.58 -9.36 -8.76
CA TYR A 62 -13.72 -9.43 -9.69
C TYR A 62 -13.48 -8.55 -10.93
N HIS A 63 -14.11 -8.89 -12.04
CA HIS A 63 -13.99 -8.15 -13.29
C HIS A 63 -14.73 -6.80 -13.21
N HIS A 64 -14.13 -5.75 -13.79
CA HIS A 64 -14.75 -4.44 -13.87
C HIS A 64 -14.13 -3.65 -15.03
N TRP A 65 -14.92 -2.88 -15.79
CA TRP A 65 -14.44 -2.18 -16.98
C TRP A 65 -13.31 -1.18 -16.67
N SER A 66 -13.34 -0.55 -15.48
CA SER A 66 -12.31 0.41 -15.07
C SER A 66 -10.92 -0.24 -14.96
N LYS A 67 -10.87 -1.51 -14.54
CA LYS A 67 -9.65 -2.32 -14.50
C LYS A 67 -9.14 -2.63 -15.90
N GLY A 68 -10.03 -2.98 -16.83
CA GLY A 68 -9.67 -3.18 -18.25
C GLY A 68 -9.13 -1.90 -18.91
N LYS A 69 -9.70 -0.74 -18.61
CA LYS A 69 -9.18 0.55 -19.07
C LYS A 69 -7.78 0.84 -18.49
N GLN A 70 -7.57 0.51 -17.22
CA GLN A 70 -6.26 0.64 -16.57
C GLN A 70 -5.24 -0.31 -17.21
N PHE A 71 -5.61 -1.57 -17.49
CA PHE A 71 -4.79 -2.53 -18.22
C PHE A 71 -4.30 -1.95 -19.55
N LEU A 72 -5.22 -1.48 -20.40
CA LEU A 72 -4.88 -0.92 -21.71
C LEU A 72 -3.97 0.30 -21.61
N THR A 73 -4.15 1.12 -20.57
CA THR A 73 -3.30 2.29 -20.31
C THR A 73 -1.87 1.87 -19.93
N THR A 74 -1.75 0.88 -19.05
CA THR A 74 -0.46 0.32 -18.62
C THR A 74 0.25 -0.40 -19.78
N GLU A 75 -0.47 -1.24 -20.53
CA GLU A 75 0.05 -1.98 -21.69
C GLU A 75 0.56 -1.00 -22.77
N GLN A 76 -0.21 0.04 -23.10
CA GLN A 76 0.22 1.05 -24.08
C GLN A 76 1.45 1.82 -23.61
N SER A 77 1.52 2.17 -22.32
CA SER A 77 2.66 2.87 -21.75
C SER A 77 3.92 2.02 -21.78
N TYR A 78 3.79 0.72 -21.48
CA TYR A 78 4.87 -0.26 -21.56
C TYR A 78 5.34 -0.51 -23.00
N ARG A 79 4.42 -0.81 -23.92
CA ARG A 79 4.76 -1.05 -25.35
C ARG A 79 5.47 0.14 -25.99
N ARG A 80 5.14 1.36 -25.55
CA ARG A 80 5.77 2.58 -26.05
C ARG A 80 7.08 2.91 -25.33
N GLY A 81 7.54 2.09 -24.37
CA GLY A 81 8.75 2.31 -23.59
C GLY A 81 8.70 3.56 -22.70
N HIS A 82 7.51 4.10 -22.42
CA HIS A 82 7.35 5.31 -21.60
C HIS A 82 7.40 5.01 -20.10
N MET A 83 7.13 3.77 -19.71
CA MET A 83 7.31 3.26 -18.36
C MET A 83 8.02 1.91 -18.43
N GLY A 84 9.00 1.69 -17.55
CA GLY A 84 9.34 0.32 -17.16
C GLY A 84 8.14 -0.28 -16.43
N LEU A 85 7.87 -1.58 -16.64
CA LEU A 85 6.98 -2.28 -15.71
C LEU A 85 7.61 -2.18 -14.31
N ALA A 86 6.76 -2.01 -13.30
CA ALA A 86 7.24 -2.15 -11.94
C ALA A 86 7.74 -3.59 -11.78
N TYR A 87 8.99 -3.74 -11.33
CA TYR A 87 9.72 -5.01 -11.34
C TYR A 87 9.13 -6.08 -10.42
N GLU A 88 8.18 -5.68 -9.58
CA GLU A 88 7.58 -6.48 -8.55
C GLU A 88 6.08 -6.22 -8.40
N LEU A 89 5.38 -7.15 -7.78
CA LEU A 89 4.09 -6.92 -7.15
C LEU A 89 4.03 -7.73 -5.87
N VAL A 90 3.68 -7.09 -4.75
CA VAL A 90 3.58 -7.75 -3.45
C VAL A 90 2.15 -7.71 -2.91
N ILE A 91 1.66 -8.86 -2.46
CA ILE A 91 0.36 -8.98 -1.77
C ILE A 91 0.63 -9.15 -0.29
N ASN A 92 0.05 -8.26 0.52
CA ASN A 92 0.04 -8.41 1.97
C ASN A 92 -0.93 -9.52 2.37
N SER A 93 -0.42 -10.75 2.36
CA SER A 93 -1.05 -11.99 2.83
C SER A 93 -0.08 -12.77 3.71
N ASN A 94 -0.55 -13.85 4.33
CA ASN A 94 0.28 -14.80 5.07
C ASN A 94 0.07 -16.21 4.51
N PRO A 95 1.00 -16.76 3.70
CA PRO A 95 2.31 -16.19 3.33
C PRO A 95 2.21 -14.93 2.45
N CYS A 96 3.24 -14.09 2.49
CA CYS A 96 3.34 -12.88 1.66
C CYS A 96 3.72 -13.29 0.24
N ILE A 97 2.87 -12.97 -0.73
CA ILE A 97 3.07 -13.38 -2.12
C ILE A 97 3.82 -12.26 -2.84
N ALA A 98 4.98 -12.60 -3.41
CA ALA A 98 5.80 -11.69 -4.20
C ALA A 98 5.92 -12.20 -5.63
N TYR A 99 5.51 -11.38 -6.59
CA TYR A 99 5.58 -11.67 -8.01
C TYR A 99 6.85 -11.07 -8.62
N LEU A 100 7.66 -11.94 -9.22
CA LEU A 100 8.90 -11.59 -9.92
C LEU A 100 8.67 -11.73 -11.43
N MET A 101 9.15 -10.79 -12.23
CA MET A 101 9.10 -10.92 -13.69
C MET A 101 10.14 -11.93 -14.18
N GLU A 102 9.77 -12.80 -15.11
CA GLU A 102 10.72 -13.75 -15.71
C GLU A 102 11.83 -13.07 -16.53
N GLU A 103 11.53 -11.90 -17.10
CA GLU A 103 12.44 -11.13 -17.94
C GLU A 103 13.49 -10.32 -17.13
N ASN A 104 13.37 -10.31 -15.80
CA ASN A 104 14.35 -9.66 -14.93
C ASN A 104 15.70 -10.37 -15.00
N THR A 105 16.79 -9.61 -14.96
CA THR A 105 18.14 -10.14 -14.73
C THR A 105 18.28 -10.66 -13.31
N LEU A 106 19.29 -11.48 -13.04
CA LEU A 106 19.59 -11.98 -11.70
C LEU A 106 19.72 -10.86 -10.65
N ALA A 107 20.40 -9.77 -11.00
CA ALA A 107 20.55 -8.61 -10.12
C ALA A 107 19.20 -7.95 -9.81
N MET A 108 18.34 -7.81 -10.82
CA MET A 108 16.99 -7.29 -10.62
C MET A 108 16.13 -8.25 -9.78
N GLN A 109 16.22 -9.57 -10.00
CA GLN A 109 15.51 -10.56 -9.18
C GLN A 109 15.91 -10.45 -7.71
N ALA A 110 17.21 -10.38 -7.42
CA ALA A 110 17.70 -10.23 -6.05
C ALA A 110 17.28 -8.89 -5.43
N LEU A 111 17.26 -7.81 -6.21
CA LEU A 111 16.73 -6.51 -5.79
C LEU A 111 15.25 -6.59 -5.42
N VAL A 112 14.43 -7.23 -6.26
CA VAL A 112 13.01 -7.43 -6.01
C VAL A 112 12.78 -8.31 -4.79
N ILE A 113 13.57 -9.38 -4.59
CA ILE A 113 13.49 -10.20 -3.38
C ILE A 113 13.77 -9.33 -2.15
N ALA A 114 14.86 -8.57 -2.14
CA ALA A 114 15.19 -7.70 -1.02
C ALA A 114 14.13 -6.60 -0.77
N HIS A 115 13.53 -6.06 -1.85
CA HIS A 115 12.54 -4.99 -1.79
C HIS A 115 11.14 -5.49 -1.40
N ALA A 116 10.54 -6.40 -2.17
CA ALA A 116 9.21 -6.96 -1.91
C ALA A 116 9.20 -7.86 -0.67
N CYS A 117 10.06 -8.88 -0.66
CA CYS A 117 9.97 -10.01 0.27
C CYS A 117 10.47 -9.65 1.68
N TYR A 118 11.35 -8.65 1.79
CA TYR A 118 11.89 -8.22 3.08
C TYR A 118 11.55 -6.77 3.43
N GLY A 119 11.63 -5.84 2.46
CA GLY A 119 11.23 -4.46 2.63
C GLY A 119 9.73 -4.29 2.90
N HIS A 120 8.90 -4.42 1.86
CA HIS A 120 7.45 -4.25 1.99
C HIS A 120 6.81 -5.25 2.95
N ASN A 121 7.23 -6.52 2.89
CA ASN A 121 6.71 -7.55 3.79
C ASN A 121 6.89 -7.16 5.28
N SER A 122 8.08 -6.71 5.68
CA SER A 122 8.29 -6.28 7.07
C SER A 122 7.51 -5.02 7.42
N PHE A 123 7.33 -4.10 6.47
CA PHE A 123 6.48 -2.93 6.65
C PHE A 123 5.02 -3.32 6.90
N PHE A 124 4.48 -4.20 6.06
CA PHE A 124 3.11 -4.69 6.15
C PHE A 124 2.84 -5.47 7.43
N LYS A 125 3.84 -6.22 7.93
CA LYS A 125 3.73 -6.96 9.18
C LYS A 125 3.89 -6.05 10.41
N GLY A 126 4.79 -5.07 10.34
CA GLY A 126 5.24 -4.27 11.47
C GLY A 126 4.39 -3.03 11.76
N ASN A 127 3.93 -2.31 10.73
CA ASN A 127 3.29 -1.01 10.90
C ASN A 127 1.90 -1.11 11.56
N TYR A 128 1.61 -0.21 12.50
CA TYR A 128 0.37 -0.23 13.29
C TYR A 128 -0.91 -0.10 12.44
N LEU A 129 -0.88 0.62 11.31
CA LEU A 129 -2.05 0.75 10.45
C LEU A 129 -2.38 -0.57 9.77
N PHE A 130 -1.37 -1.30 9.29
CA PHE A 130 -1.60 -2.61 8.70
C PHE A 130 -2.10 -3.59 9.76
N LYS A 131 -1.46 -3.65 10.95
CA LYS A 131 -1.92 -4.48 12.08
C LYS A 131 -3.38 -4.19 12.49
N ALA A 132 -3.84 -2.94 12.33
CA ALA A 132 -5.18 -2.53 12.71
C ALA A 132 -6.24 -2.76 11.62
N TRP A 133 -5.88 -2.57 10.35
CA TRP A 133 -6.84 -2.47 9.24
C TRP A 133 -6.81 -3.67 8.28
N THR A 134 -5.72 -4.42 8.23
CA THR A 134 -5.59 -5.60 7.36
C THR A 134 -5.66 -6.89 8.16
N ASN A 135 -6.05 -7.97 7.47
CA ASN A 135 -5.95 -9.33 7.97
C ASN A 135 -5.29 -10.17 6.88
N ALA A 136 -3.99 -10.37 7.04
CA ALA A 136 -3.14 -11.07 6.05
C ALA A 136 -3.57 -12.54 5.85
N ASP A 137 -4.09 -13.21 6.89
CA ASP A 137 -4.52 -14.61 6.80
C ASP A 137 -5.82 -14.79 6.00
N ALA A 138 -6.70 -13.78 6.02
CA ALA A 138 -8.05 -13.89 5.46
C ALA A 138 -8.21 -13.28 4.06
N ILE A 139 -7.30 -12.39 3.65
CA ILE A 139 -7.50 -11.56 2.45
C ILE A 139 -7.64 -12.38 1.16
N VAL A 140 -6.81 -13.39 0.95
CA VAL A 140 -6.83 -14.20 -0.28
C VAL A 140 -8.17 -14.91 -0.44
N ASN A 141 -8.66 -15.54 0.64
CA ASN A 141 -9.97 -16.19 0.67
C ASN A 141 -11.11 -15.19 0.47
N TYR A 142 -10.99 -13.99 1.03
CA TYR A 142 -11.97 -12.93 0.87
C TYR A 142 -12.08 -12.43 -0.57
N LEU A 143 -10.94 -12.30 -1.27
CA LEU A 143 -10.92 -11.91 -2.67
C LEU A 143 -11.52 -12.97 -3.59
N LEU A 144 -11.20 -14.25 -3.34
CA LEU A 144 -11.83 -15.38 -4.04
C LEU A 144 -13.35 -15.39 -3.86
N PHE A 145 -13.82 -15.22 -2.62
CA PHE A 145 -15.24 -15.09 -2.33
C PHE A 145 -15.85 -13.91 -3.11
N SER A 146 -15.21 -12.74 -3.05
CA SER A 146 -15.70 -11.53 -3.72
C SER A 146 -15.82 -11.72 -5.23
N LYS A 147 -14.84 -12.36 -5.87
CA LYS A 147 -14.85 -12.67 -7.30
C LYS A 147 -15.99 -13.60 -7.67
N ASN A 148 -16.14 -14.71 -6.94
CA ASN A 148 -17.20 -15.68 -7.21
C ASN A 148 -18.59 -15.08 -6.98
N TYR A 149 -18.75 -14.30 -5.92
CA TYR A 149 -20.01 -13.65 -5.59
C TYR A 149 -20.46 -12.66 -6.67
N VAL A 150 -19.54 -11.82 -7.17
CA VAL A 150 -19.84 -10.89 -8.26
C VAL A 150 -20.22 -11.65 -9.53
N ALA A 151 -19.48 -12.70 -9.90
CA ALA A 151 -19.79 -13.53 -11.07
C ALA A 151 -21.16 -14.20 -10.96
N GLU A 152 -21.52 -14.74 -9.78
CA GLU A 152 -22.86 -15.29 -9.53
C GLU A 152 -23.97 -14.24 -9.63
N CYS A 153 -23.69 -13.00 -9.20
CA CYS A 153 -24.64 -11.89 -9.34
C CYS A 153 -24.81 -11.49 -10.80
N GLU A 154 -23.73 -11.45 -11.59
CA GLU A 154 -23.78 -11.13 -13.02
C GLU A 154 -24.63 -12.17 -13.78
N GLU A 155 -24.49 -13.45 -13.45
CA GLU A 155 -25.30 -14.53 -14.05
C GLU A 155 -26.79 -14.43 -13.68
N ARG A 156 -27.11 -14.06 -12.44
CA ARG A 156 -28.50 -14.04 -11.94
C ARG A 156 -29.25 -12.76 -12.24
N TYR A 157 -28.60 -11.61 -12.11
CA TYR A 157 -29.23 -10.27 -12.16
C TYR A 157 -28.84 -9.48 -13.42
N GLY A 158 -27.89 -9.98 -14.20
CA GLY A 158 -27.39 -9.34 -15.42
C GLY A 158 -26.23 -8.39 -15.16
N GLN A 159 -25.31 -8.32 -16.13
CA GLN A 159 -24.07 -7.56 -16.01
C GLN A 159 -24.31 -6.05 -15.79
N GLU A 160 -25.22 -5.42 -16.55
CA GLU A 160 -25.48 -3.98 -16.45
C GLU A 160 -25.96 -3.55 -15.05
N ALA A 161 -26.79 -4.38 -14.40
CA ALA A 161 -27.31 -4.09 -13.07
C ALA A 161 -26.20 -4.16 -12.01
N VAL A 162 -25.37 -5.21 -12.06
CA VAL A 162 -24.23 -5.39 -11.15
C VAL A 162 -23.19 -4.28 -11.34
N GLU A 163 -22.89 -3.93 -12.59
CA GLU A 163 -21.93 -2.88 -12.94
C GLU A 163 -22.38 -1.51 -12.41
N ALA A 164 -23.66 -1.15 -12.53
CA ALA A 164 -24.17 0.13 -12.02
C ALA A 164 -23.99 0.28 -10.50
N VAL A 165 -24.19 -0.80 -9.74
CA VAL A 165 -23.97 -0.83 -8.30
C VAL A 165 -22.48 -0.74 -7.98
N LEU A 166 -21.64 -1.51 -8.69
CA LEU A 166 -20.20 -1.49 -8.53
C LEU A 166 -19.59 -0.12 -8.82
N ASP A 167 -19.98 0.53 -9.91
CA ASP A 167 -19.55 1.88 -10.29
C ASP A 167 -19.87 2.89 -9.19
N SER A 168 -21.10 2.83 -8.67
CA SER A 168 -21.55 3.71 -7.58
C SER A 168 -20.71 3.49 -6.31
N CYS A 169 -20.42 2.23 -5.98
CA CYS A 169 -19.60 1.89 -4.83
C CYS A 169 -18.12 2.31 -5.02
N HIS A 170 -17.56 2.12 -6.23
CA HIS A 170 -16.19 2.51 -6.57
C HIS A 170 -16.00 4.03 -6.50
N ALA A 171 -16.97 4.81 -6.94
CA ALA A 171 -16.94 6.27 -6.80
C ALA A 171 -16.85 6.71 -5.32
N LEU A 172 -17.44 5.94 -4.41
CA LEU A 172 -17.45 6.20 -2.97
C LEU A 172 -16.36 5.46 -2.18
N MET A 173 -15.51 4.68 -2.85
CA MET A 173 -14.53 3.80 -2.21
C MET A 173 -13.59 4.55 -1.24
N ASN A 174 -13.21 5.79 -1.58
CA ASN A 174 -12.33 6.61 -0.75
C ASN A 174 -12.99 7.11 0.55
N TYR A 175 -14.32 7.01 0.65
CA TYR A 175 -15.13 7.35 1.82
C TYR A 175 -15.69 6.10 2.51
N GLY A 176 -15.17 4.92 2.16
CA GLY A 176 -15.60 3.61 2.67
C GLY A 176 -14.92 3.16 3.96
N VAL A 177 -14.22 4.04 4.67
CA VAL A 177 -13.38 3.68 5.82
C VAL A 177 -13.64 4.63 6.98
N ASP A 178 -13.85 4.07 8.17
CA ASP A 178 -13.99 4.84 9.40
C ASP A 178 -12.60 5.28 9.88
N ARG A 179 -12.27 6.57 9.91
CA ARG A 179 -10.89 6.99 10.23
C ARG A 179 -10.58 6.91 11.72
N PHE A 180 -11.62 6.92 12.56
CA PHE A 180 -11.49 7.05 14.02
C PHE A 180 -12.07 5.88 14.81
N ARG A 181 -12.94 5.04 14.22
CA ARG A 181 -13.54 3.88 14.90
C ARG A 181 -12.84 2.60 14.49
N ARG A 182 -12.16 1.98 15.45
CA ARG A 182 -11.45 0.70 15.29
C ARG A 182 -12.47 -0.46 15.23
N PRO A 183 -12.60 -1.19 14.11
CA PRO A 183 -13.41 -2.40 14.10
C PRO A 183 -12.70 -3.49 14.90
N SER A 184 -13.37 -4.13 15.84
CA SER A 184 -12.80 -5.31 16.50
C SER A 184 -12.65 -6.46 15.49
N PRO A 185 -11.57 -7.25 15.51
CA PRO A 185 -11.42 -8.39 14.62
C PRO A 185 -12.55 -9.39 14.87
N ILE A 186 -13.32 -9.70 13.83
CA ILE A 186 -14.37 -10.73 13.87
C ILE A 186 -13.80 -11.98 13.19
N SER A 187 -13.82 -13.12 13.88
CA SER A 187 -13.42 -14.42 13.33
C SER A 187 -14.23 -14.79 12.08
N ALA A 188 -13.62 -15.45 11.10
CA ALA A 188 -14.27 -15.93 9.88
C ALA A 188 -15.51 -16.82 10.14
N GLU A 189 -15.50 -17.58 11.24
CA GLU A 189 -16.64 -18.40 11.67
C GLU A 189 -17.80 -17.54 12.22
N ASN A 190 -17.46 -16.46 12.92
CA ASN A 190 -18.44 -15.46 13.35
C ASN A 190 -18.96 -14.64 12.17
N GLU A 191 -18.15 -14.39 11.13
CA GLU A 191 -18.63 -13.74 9.90
C GLU A 191 -19.63 -14.61 9.14
N LYS A 192 -19.37 -15.92 8.98
CA LYS A 192 -20.34 -16.86 8.38
C LYS A 192 -21.61 -16.99 9.22
N ARG A 193 -21.48 -17.11 10.54
CA ARG A 193 -22.65 -17.19 11.43
C ARG A 193 -23.46 -15.90 11.39
N GLN A 194 -22.81 -14.74 11.40
CA GLN A 194 -23.50 -13.47 11.23
C GLN A 194 -24.10 -13.33 9.83
N GLN A 195 -23.51 -13.92 8.79
CA GLN A 195 -24.10 -13.92 7.44
C GLN A 195 -25.41 -14.72 7.40
N LEU A 196 -25.43 -15.91 8.01
CA LEU A 196 -26.63 -16.73 8.17
C LEU A 196 -27.68 -16.07 9.07
N GLU A 197 -27.28 -15.54 10.23
CA GLU A 197 -28.17 -14.79 11.15
C GLU A 197 -28.73 -13.52 10.48
N ARG A 198 -28.00 -12.90 9.56
CA ARG A 198 -28.47 -11.73 8.79
C ARG A 198 -29.44 -12.14 7.69
N GLU A 199 -29.20 -13.24 6.98
CA GLU A 199 -30.16 -13.81 6.03
C GLU A 199 -31.49 -14.11 6.74
N GLU A 200 -31.43 -14.66 7.95
CA GLU A 200 -32.59 -14.92 8.80
C GLU A 200 -33.27 -13.62 9.30
N PHE A 201 -32.51 -12.62 9.76
CA PHE A 201 -33.04 -11.33 10.20
C PHE A 201 -33.70 -10.54 9.04
N MET A 202 -33.14 -10.63 7.84
CA MET A 202 -33.69 -10.01 6.62
C MET A 202 -35.00 -10.69 6.19
N GLN A 203 -35.10 -12.02 6.29
CA GLN A 203 -36.37 -12.73 6.10
C GLN A 203 -37.45 -12.31 7.12
N GLN A 204 -37.05 -11.91 8.33
CA GLN A 204 -37.97 -11.40 9.35
C GLN A 204 -38.41 -9.96 9.05
N GLN A 205 -37.50 -9.07 8.64
CA GLN A 205 -37.84 -7.67 8.33
C GLN A 205 -38.75 -7.52 7.11
N VAL A 206 -38.55 -8.33 6.06
CA VAL A 206 -39.45 -8.36 4.89
C VAL A 206 -40.86 -8.84 5.28
N ASN A 207 -40.98 -9.70 6.29
CA ASN A 207 -42.29 -10.15 6.80
C ASN A 207 -43.02 -9.06 7.62
N ASP A 208 -42.31 -8.25 8.40
CA ASP A 208 -42.91 -7.22 9.26
C ASP A 208 -43.27 -5.92 8.51
N LEU A 209 -42.47 -5.51 7.53
CA LEU A 209 -42.77 -4.34 6.67
C LEU A 209 -44.02 -4.53 5.79
N TRP A 210 -44.41 -5.78 5.51
CA TRP A 210 -45.57 -6.09 4.67
C TRP A 210 -46.84 -6.50 5.44
N ARG A 211 -46.78 -6.65 6.78
CA ARG A 211 -47.93 -7.18 7.53
C ARG A 211 -48.91 -6.15 8.08
N THR A 212 -48.52 -4.89 8.23
CA THR A 212 -49.48 -3.83 8.60
C THR A 212 -48.96 -2.47 8.21
N ILE A 213 -49.47 -1.91 7.11
CA ILE A 213 -49.53 -0.46 6.92
C ILE A 213 -50.96 -0.04 7.26
N PRO A 214 -51.27 0.41 8.49
CA PRO A 214 -52.44 1.24 8.69
C PRO A 214 -52.16 2.58 8.01
N LYS A 215 -53.05 3.01 7.10
CA LYS A 215 -53.09 4.40 6.64
C LYS A 215 -53.36 5.29 7.86
N LYS A 216 -52.31 5.86 8.44
CA LYS A 216 -52.42 6.91 9.45
C LYS A 216 -52.47 8.23 8.70
N GLU A 217 -53.58 8.95 8.84
CA GLU A 217 -53.72 10.32 8.34
C GLU A 217 -52.64 11.21 8.96
N ASP A 218 -52.00 12.02 8.12
CA ASP A 218 -50.91 12.93 8.47
C ASP A 218 -51.34 13.94 9.54
N THR A 219 -51.02 13.65 10.79
CA THR A 219 -50.81 14.70 11.79
C THR A 219 -49.38 15.21 11.64
N LEU A 220 -49.23 16.29 10.87
CA LEU A 220 -48.02 17.10 10.75
C LEU A 220 -47.59 17.66 12.11
N ALA A 221 -46.84 16.88 12.86
CA ALA A 221 -45.96 17.35 13.92
C ALA A 221 -44.87 16.31 14.11
N GLU A 222 -43.64 16.62 13.72
CA GLU A 222 -42.42 16.21 14.42
C GLU A 222 -41.20 16.81 13.70
N GLY A 223 -40.32 17.47 14.48
CA GLY A 223 -39.10 18.06 13.97
C GLY A 223 -38.26 17.02 13.23
N TRP A 224 -37.51 17.45 12.22
CA TRP A 224 -36.59 16.56 11.52
C TRP A 224 -35.61 15.95 12.55
N SER A 225 -35.87 14.71 12.97
CA SER A 225 -34.90 13.98 13.75
C SER A 225 -33.68 13.81 12.87
N ARG A 226 -32.52 14.23 13.36
CA ARG A 226 -31.27 14.13 12.60
C ARG A 226 -30.95 12.65 12.44
N PHE A 227 -31.11 12.13 11.22
CA PHE A 227 -30.78 10.75 10.88
C PHE A 227 -29.50 10.73 10.02
N PRO A 228 -28.50 9.90 10.35
CA PRO A 228 -28.37 9.08 11.56
C PRO A 228 -28.12 9.92 12.83
N ASP A 229 -28.46 9.37 14.00
CA ASP A 229 -28.30 10.04 15.32
C ASP A 229 -26.86 10.50 15.57
N GLU A 230 -25.89 9.72 15.08
CA GLU A 230 -24.47 10.07 15.05
C GLU A 230 -23.98 10.12 13.59
N PRO A 231 -23.15 11.13 13.23
CA PRO A 231 -22.58 11.22 11.90
C PRO A 231 -21.72 9.98 11.58
N GLN A 232 -22.01 9.33 10.46
CA GLN A 232 -21.24 8.21 9.95
C GLN A 232 -20.27 8.71 8.88
N GLU A 233 -18.97 8.58 9.13
CA GLU A 233 -17.94 8.96 8.16
C GLU A 233 -17.86 7.96 7.01
N ASN A 234 -18.03 6.67 7.31
CA ASN A 234 -18.01 5.61 6.32
C ASN A 234 -19.34 5.56 5.54
N LEU A 235 -19.34 6.19 4.37
CA LEU A 235 -20.53 6.28 3.52
C LEU A 235 -20.98 4.90 3.03
N LEU A 236 -20.04 4.02 2.67
CA LEU A 236 -20.38 2.66 2.25
C LEU A 236 -21.02 1.86 3.40
N TYR A 237 -20.52 1.99 4.62
CA TYR A 237 -21.13 1.36 5.80
C TYR A 237 -22.52 1.94 6.07
N PHE A 238 -22.68 3.25 5.95
CA PHE A 238 -23.96 3.92 6.13
C PHE A 238 -25.01 3.37 5.14
N PHE A 239 -24.67 3.27 3.85
CA PHE A 239 -25.55 2.68 2.84
C PHE A 239 -25.80 1.19 3.10
N GLU A 240 -24.76 0.41 3.44
CA GLU A 240 -24.87 -1.01 3.78
C GLU A 240 -25.85 -1.26 4.92
N LYS A 241 -26.02 -0.33 5.88
CA LYS A 241 -26.94 -0.52 7.02
C LYS A 241 -28.29 0.12 6.82
N ASN A 242 -28.33 1.32 6.25
CA ASN A 242 -29.49 2.19 6.33
C ASN A 242 -30.29 2.31 5.03
N ALA A 243 -29.75 1.88 3.87
CA ALA A 243 -30.46 2.00 2.61
C ALA A 243 -31.60 0.96 2.52
N PRO A 244 -32.88 1.37 2.58
CA PRO A 244 -34.01 0.44 2.65
C PRO A 244 -34.33 -0.21 1.30
N LEU A 245 -33.87 0.39 0.21
CA LEU A 245 -34.13 -0.05 -1.17
C LEU A 245 -33.09 -1.03 -1.71
N LEU A 246 -31.95 -1.20 -1.01
CA LEU A 246 -30.92 -2.14 -1.46
C LEU A 246 -31.40 -3.57 -1.28
N GLU A 247 -31.41 -4.33 -2.37
CA GLU A 247 -31.62 -5.76 -2.34
C GLU A 247 -30.45 -6.47 -1.61
N PRO A 248 -30.66 -7.68 -1.10
CA PRO A 248 -29.62 -8.40 -0.36
C PRO A 248 -28.30 -8.55 -1.12
N TRP A 249 -28.36 -8.72 -2.45
CA TRP A 249 -27.16 -8.88 -3.28
C TRP A 249 -26.41 -7.56 -3.49
N GLU A 250 -27.12 -6.45 -3.69
CA GLU A 250 -26.53 -5.12 -3.80
C GLU A 250 -25.82 -4.73 -2.49
N ARG A 251 -26.44 -5.06 -1.35
CA ARG A 251 -25.88 -4.78 -0.02
C ARG A 251 -24.59 -5.55 0.23
N GLU A 252 -24.48 -6.79 -0.24
CA GLU A 252 -23.23 -7.56 -0.15
C GLU A 252 -22.17 -7.01 -1.11
N ILE A 253 -22.52 -6.50 -2.29
CA ILE A 253 -21.58 -5.78 -3.17
C ILE A 253 -21.02 -4.52 -2.49
N VAL A 254 -21.88 -3.71 -1.85
CA VAL A 254 -21.46 -2.54 -1.08
C VAL A 254 -20.45 -2.95 0.00
N ARG A 255 -20.72 -4.05 0.71
CA ARG A 255 -19.82 -4.61 1.73
C ARG A 255 -18.50 -5.08 1.12
N ILE A 256 -18.52 -5.74 -0.04
CA ILE A 256 -17.33 -6.18 -0.77
C ILE A 256 -16.42 -4.98 -1.05
N VAL A 257 -16.96 -3.94 -1.68
CA VAL A 257 -16.19 -2.73 -2.00
C VAL A 257 -15.68 -2.05 -0.73
N ARG A 258 -16.48 -1.98 0.33
CA ARG A 258 -16.08 -1.40 1.61
C ARG A 258 -14.89 -2.12 2.26
N LYS A 259 -14.93 -3.45 2.32
CA LYS A 259 -13.83 -4.26 2.88
C LYS A 259 -12.55 -4.15 2.04
N ILE A 260 -12.67 -4.09 0.71
CA ILE A 260 -11.53 -3.84 -0.17
C ILE A 260 -10.97 -2.43 0.09
N ALA A 261 -11.83 -1.40 0.17
CA ALA A 261 -11.41 -0.04 0.51
C ALA A 261 -10.64 0.03 1.84
N GLN A 262 -11.13 -0.70 2.84
CA GLN A 262 -10.49 -0.82 4.15
C GLN A 262 -9.11 -1.48 4.06
N TYR A 263 -8.94 -2.54 3.27
CA TYR A 263 -7.66 -3.21 3.08
C TYR A 263 -6.59 -2.30 2.47
N PHE A 264 -6.96 -1.47 1.48
CA PHE A 264 -6.04 -0.53 0.82
C PHE A 264 -5.83 0.78 1.58
N TYR A 265 -6.56 1.01 2.67
CA TYR A 265 -6.47 2.26 3.42
C TYR A 265 -5.06 2.53 3.97
N PRO A 266 -4.38 1.58 4.65
CA PRO A 266 -3.02 1.78 5.14
C PRO A 266 -2.04 2.17 4.03
N GLN A 267 -2.05 1.46 2.89
CA GLN A 267 -1.13 1.72 1.77
C GLN A 267 -1.20 3.17 1.27
N ARG A 268 -2.37 3.81 1.33
CA ARG A 268 -2.53 5.22 0.94
C ARG A 268 -2.03 6.20 2.00
N GLN A 269 -2.02 5.81 3.26
CA GLN A 269 -1.58 6.64 4.39
C GLN A 269 -0.08 6.50 4.68
N THR A 270 0.56 5.49 4.12
CA THR A 270 1.96 5.13 4.38
C THR A 270 2.76 4.94 3.10
N LYS A 271 2.42 5.62 2.00
CA LYS A 271 3.06 5.41 0.71
C LYS A 271 4.53 5.82 0.77
N VAL A 272 4.84 7.00 1.28
CA VAL A 272 6.23 7.49 1.40
C VAL A 272 7.05 6.59 2.31
N MET A 273 6.49 6.21 3.46
CA MET A 273 7.15 5.32 4.40
C MET A 273 7.36 3.92 3.83
N ASN A 274 6.35 3.33 3.19
CA ASN A 274 6.43 1.98 2.65
C ASN A 274 7.48 1.87 1.53
N GLU A 275 7.42 2.77 0.55
CA GLU A 275 8.41 2.81 -0.54
C GLU A 275 9.81 3.16 -0.01
N GLY A 276 9.90 4.13 0.91
CA GLY A 276 11.16 4.51 1.54
C GLY A 276 11.80 3.38 2.36
N TRP A 277 11.00 2.63 3.11
CA TRP A 277 11.46 1.51 3.94
C TRP A 277 11.98 0.37 3.08
N ALA A 278 11.22 -0.03 2.05
CA ALA A 278 11.68 -1.05 1.12
C ALA A 278 12.93 -0.61 0.34
N THR A 279 13.02 0.68 -0.02
CA THR A 279 14.19 1.27 -0.67
C THR A 279 15.40 1.42 0.27
N PHE A 280 15.17 1.58 1.56
CA PHE A 280 16.25 1.59 2.53
C PHE A 280 16.82 0.18 2.73
N TRP A 281 15.93 -0.81 2.86
CA TRP A 281 16.34 -2.19 3.12
C TRP A 281 16.91 -2.89 1.90
N HIS A 282 16.34 -2.76 0.70
CA HIS A 282 16.94 -3.43 -0.47
C HIS A 282 18.39 -2.95 -0.72
N TYR A 283 18.69 -1.68 -0.42
CA TYR A 283 20.00 -1.08 -0.56
C TYR A 283 20.91 -1.59 0.55
N THR A 284 20.46 -1.54 1.80
CA THR A 284 21.25 -1.97 2.96
C THR A 284 21.55 -3.47 2.94
N LEU A 285 20.57 -4.30 2.61
CA LEU A 285 20.69 -5.75 2.57
C LEU A 285 21.64 -6.20 1.46
N LEU A 286 21.50 -5.64 0.25
CA LEU A 286 22.38 -6.01 -0.87
C LEU A 286 23.81 -5.49 -0.71
N ASN A 287 24.00 -4.29 -0.13
CA ASN A 287 25.35 -3.82 0.21
C ASN A 287 25.98 -4.70 1.31
N HIS A 288 25.21 -5.16 2.30
CA HIS A 288 25.72 -6.11 3.30
C HIS A 288 26.17 -7.43 2.64
N LEU A 289 25.39 -7.98 1.72
CA LEU A 289 25.80 -9.18 0.96
C LEU A 289 27.07 -8.94 0.12
N TYR A 290 27.23 -7.73 -0.42
CA TYR A 290 28.45 -7.33 -1.13
C TYR A 290 29.66 -7.26 -0.19
N ASP A 291 29.50 -6.64 0.98
CA ASP A 291 30.55 -6.56 2.00
C ASP A 291 30.98 -7.95 2.52
N GLU A 292 30.06 -8.92 2.55
CA GLU A 292 30.34 -10.33 2.85
C GLU A 292 30.96 -11.11 1.67
N GLY A 293 31.10 -10.48 0.50
CA GLY A 293 31.63 -11.12 -0.70
C GLY A 293 30.70 -12.17 -1.32
N ARG A 294 29.39 -12.09 -1.05
CA ARG A 294 28.36 -13.02 -1.58
C ARG A 294 27.91 -12.66 -3.00
N VAL A 295 28.17 -11.43 -3.45
CA VAL A 295 27.81 -10.94 -4.79
C VAL A 295 29.00 -10.22 -5.44
N THR A 296 28.96 -10.09 -6.77
CA THR A 296 30.07 -9.53 -7.57
C THR A 296 29.94 -8.00 -7.77
N ASP A 297 31.03 -7.35 -8.18
CA ASP A 297 31.01 -5.92 -8.55
C ASP A 297 30.02 -5.64 -9.69
N GLY A 298 29.96 -6.53 -10.70
CA GLY A 298 29.05 -6.38 -11.84
C GLY A 298 27.57 -6.42 -11.41
N PHE A 299 27.25 -7.33 -10.49
CA PHE A 299 25.92 -7.40 -9.87
C PHE A 299 25.57 -6.09 -9.15
N MET A 300 26.49 -5.57 -8.33
CA MET A 300 26.22 -4.35 -7.57
C MET A 300 26.08 -3.11 -8.45
N LEU A 301 26.83 -3.01 -9.55
CA LEU A 301 26.66 -1.90 -10.50
C LEU A 301 25.26 -1.87 -11.10
N GLU A 302 24.69 -3.04 -11.43
CA GLU A 302 23.34 -3.14 -11.98
C GLU A 302 22.26 -2.80 -10.93
N VAL A 303 22.44 -3.29 -9.70
CA VAL A 303 21.59 -2.92 -8.55
C VAL A 303 21.61 -1.41 -8.33
N LEU A 304 22.78 -0.78 -8.33
CA LEU A 304 22.92 0.66 -8.13
C LEU A 304 22.30 1.46 -9.27
N GLN A 305 22.44 1.01 -10.52
CA GLN A 305 21.78 1.65 -11.66
C GLN A 305 20.26 1.60 -11.50
N SER A 306 19.71 0.47 -11.07
CA SER A 306 18.28 0.30 -10.84
C SER A 306 17.78 1.14 -9.67
N HIS A 307 18.48 1.11 -8.54
CA HIS A 307 18.18 1.91 -7.35
C HIS A 307 18.18 3.41 -7.67
N THR A 308 19.24 3.91 -8.34
CA THR A 308 19.37 5.34 -8.67
C THR A 308 18.28 5.85 -9.61
N ASN A 309 17.80 5.02 -10.54
CA ASN A 309 16.68 5.35 -11.40
C ASN A 309 15.37 5.50 -10.61
N VAL A 310 15.12 4.63 -9.63
CA VAL A 310 13.90 4.65 -8.81
C VAL A 310 13.88 5.85 -7.85
N VAL A 311 15.01 6.18 -7.23
CA VAL A 311 15.11 7.30 -6.27
C VAL A 311 15.38 8.65 -6.94
N TYR A 312 15.39 8.72 -8.27
CA TYR A 312 15.58 9.98 -8.97
C TYR A 312 14.36 10.90 -8.77
N GLN A 313 14.62 12.12 -8.29
CA GLN A 313 13.63 13.20 -8.21
C GLN A 313 13.93 14.23 -9.29
N PRO A 314 13.06 14.36 -10.33
CA PRO A 314 13.18 15.46 -11.27
C PRO A 314 13.06 16.82 -10.56
N PRO A 315 13.79 17.85 -10.99
CA PRO A 315 13.62 19.20 -10.48
C PRO A 315 12.23 19.75 -10.86
N TYR A 316 11.76 20.77 -10.12
CA TYR A 316 10.40 21.31 -10.28
C TYR A 316 10.12 21.91 -11.67
N ASP A 317 11.16 22.33 -12.40
CA ASP A 317 11.11 22.92 -13.74
C ASP A 317 11.23 21.88 -14.86
N SER A 318 11.37 20.59 -14.51
CA SER A 318 11.41 19.50 -15.48
C SER A 318 10.04 19.25 -16.10
N PRO A 319 9.93 19.02 -17.42
CA PRO A 319 8.68 18.59 -18.05
C PRO A 319 8.19 17.21 -17.58
N TYR A 320 9.04 16.45 -16.90
CA TYR A 320 8.74 15.13 -16.34
C TYR A 320 8.42 15.18 -14.83
N TYR A 321 8.41 16.37 -14.22
CA TYR A 321 8.03 16.52 -12.82
C TYR A 321 6.55 16.16 -12.65
N SER A 322 6.26 15.26 -11.70
CA SER A 322 4.90 14.78 -11.41
C SER A 322 4.58 14.80 -9.91
N GLY A 323 5.30 15.65 -9.17
CA GLY A 323 5.24 15.73 -7.71
C GLY A 323 6.48 15.17 -7.02
N ILE A 324 6.40 15.05 -5.70
CA ILE A 324 7.45 14.45 -4.88
C ILE A 324 7.42 12.93 -5.07
N ASN A 325 8.57 12.37 -5.45
CA ASN A 325 8.79 10.95 -5.56
C ASN A 325 8.84 10.32 -4.15
N PRO A 326 7.89 9.42 -3.81
CA PRO A 326 7.83 8.80 -2.48
C PRO A 326 9.07 7.96 -2.16
N TYR A 327 9.67 7.32 -3.17
CA TYR A 327 10.91 6.56 -3.02
C TYR A 327 12.05 7.47 -2.59
N THR A 328 12.22 8.62 -3.26
CA THR A 328 13.26 9.59 -2.94
C THR A 328 13.11 10.15 -1.53
N LEU A 329 11.91 10.66 -1.20
CA LEU A 329 11.69 11.30 0.10
C LEU A 329 11.81 10.29 1.24
N GLY A 330 11.14 9.14 1.12
CA GLY A 330 11.17 8.12 2.16
C GLY A 330 12.57 7.56 2.39
N TYR A 331 13.30 7.24 1.32
CA TYR A 331 14.69 6.76 1.42
C TYR A 331 15.62 7.81 2.03
N ALA A 332 15.49 9.09 1.63
CA ALA A 332 16.29 10.18 2.18
C ALA A 332 16.06 10.33 3.68
N VAL A 333 14.80 10.30 4.14
CA VAL A 333 14.48 10.42 5.57
C VAL A 333 15.02 9.23 6.37
N PHE A 334 14.80 7.98 5.92
CA PHE A 334 15.35 6.81 6.65
C PHE A 334 16.88 6.76 6.67
N THR A 335 17.52 7.13 5.57
CA THR A 335 18.98 7.25 5.51
C THR A 335 19.49 8.33 6.46
N ASP A 336 18.77 9.45 6.56
CA ASP A 336 19.14 10.54 7.44
C ASP A 336 18.91 10.19 8.92
N ILE A 337 17.84 9.46 9.27
CA ILE A 337 17.64 8.92 10.63
C ILE A 337 18.86 8.09 11.05
N ARG A 338 19.32 7.17 10.18
CA ARG A 338 20.51 6.37 10.46
C ARG A 338 21.75 7.25 10.66
N ARG A 339 21.97 8.22 9.77
CA ARG A 339 23.08 9.17 9.87
C ARG A 339 23.04 9.99 11.16
N ILE A 340 21.87 10.51 11.55
CA ILE A 340 21.69 11.27 12.81
C ILE A 340 22.06 10.39 14.01
N CYS A 341 21.70 9.12 13.99
CA CYS A 341 22.03 8.20 15.06
C CYS A 341 23.54 7.87 15.10
N GLU A 342 24.16 7.56 13.95
CA GLU A 342 25.57 7.12 13.89
C GLU A 342 26.58 8.29 13.92
N GLN A 343 26.29 9.39 13.23
CA GLN A 343 27.19 10.55 13.02
C GLN A 343 26.43 11.89 13.11
N PRO A 344 25.86 12.23 14.28
CA PRO A 344 25.10 13.47 14.43
C PRO A 344 25.99 14.71 14.35
N THR A 345 25.48 15.76 13.74
CA THR A 345 26.03 17.13 13.72
C THR A 345 25.45 17.97 14.88
N ASP A 346 25.93 19.21 15.04
CA ASP A 346 25.38 20.14 16.05
C ASP A 346 23.92 20.53 15.72
N GLU A 347 23.59 20.67 14.44
CA GLU A 347 22.22 20.92 13.98
C GLU A 347 21.30 19.73 14.32
N ASP A 348 21.76 18.49 14.09
CA ASP A 348 20.96 17.30 14.43
C ASP A 348 20.68 17.20 15.93
N ARG A 349 21.62 17.64 16.78
CA ARG A 349 21.41 17.68 18.23
C ARG A 349 20.39 18.73 18.67
N LEU A 350 20.22 19.78 17.88
CA LEU A 350 19.23 20.83 18.14
C LEU A 350 17.82 20.37 17.75
N PHE A 351 17.68 19.82 16.53
CA PHE A 351 16.38 19.43 15.97
C PHE A 351 15.93 18.03 16.40
N PHE A 352 16.86 17.12 16.66
CA PHE A 352 16.60 15.72 16.99
C PHE A 352 17.34 15.26 18.27
N PRO A 353 17.19 15.97 19.42
CA PRO A 353 17.94 15.67 20.63
C PRO A 353 17.69 14.27 21.19
N GLU A 354 16.53 13.67 20.91
CA GLU A 354 16.15 12.36 21.43
C GLU A 354 16.79 11.19 20.68
N ILE A 355 17.13 11.37 19.39
CA ILE A 355 17.66 10.29 18.54
C ILE A 355 19.13 10.48 18.16
N ALA A 356 19.67 11.70 18.26
CA ALA A 356 21.07 11.98 17.95
C ALA A 356 22.03 11.15 18.83
N GLY A 357 22.79 10.24 18.23
CA GLY A 357 23.71 9.34 18.95
C GLY A 357 23.06 8.10 19.58
N SER A 358 21.78 7.82 19.28
CA SER A 358 21.06 6.63 19.75
C SER A 358 21.27 5.40 18.85
N ASP A 359 20.69 4.25 19.20
CA ASP A 359 20.72 3.06 18.34
C ASP A 359 19.83 3.29 17.10
N TRP A 360 20.46 3.41 15.93
CA TRP A 360 19.76 3.74 14.69
C TRP A 360 18.68 2.72 14.32
N LEU A 361 18.89 1.46 14.64
CA LEU A 361 18.00 0.38 14.26
C LEU A 361 16.73 0.41 15.13
N ASP A 362 16.86 0.70 16.43
CA ASP A 362 15.71 0.93 17.31
C ASP A 362 14.87 2.14 16.86
N VAL A 363 15.52 3.24 16.46
CA VAL A 363 14.81 4.44 15.97
C VAL A 363 14.09 4.16 14.65
N LEU A 364 14.74 3.47 13.71
CA LEU A 364 14.12 3.09 12.43
C LEU A 364 12.88 2.21 12.63
N HIS A 365 12.98 1.17 13.46
CA HIS A 365 11.84 0.30 13.76
C HIS A 365 10.73 1.08 14.47
N ASN A 366 11.06 1.96 15.41
CA ASN A 366 10.06 2.81 16.05
C ASN A 366 9.32 3.70 15.04
N ALA A 367 10.06 4.32 14.12
CA ALA A 367 9.51 5.16 13.06
C ALA A 367 8.58 4.35 12.14
N MET A 368 9.01 3.18 11.70
CA MET A 368 8.21 2.30 10.84
C MET A 368 6.96 1.77 11.54
N GLU A 369 7.06 1.36 12.79
CA GLU A 369 5.96 0.69 13.49
C GLU A 369 4.84 1.65 13.92
N ASN A 370 5.17 2.90 14.27
CA ASN A 370 4.27 3.76 15.03
C ASN A 370 3.77 5.00 14.27
N TYR A 371 4.26 5.25 13.07
CA TYR A 371 3.93 6.46 12.31
C TYR A 371 3.24 6.15 10.97
N LYS A 372 2.48 7.14 10.48
CA LYS A 372 1.99 7.25 9.10
C LYS A 372 2.75 8.37 8.37
N ASP A 373 2.62 8.48 7.05
CA ASP A 373 3.42 9.42 6.24
C ASP A 373 3.42 10.84 6.81
N GLU A 374 2.24 11.39 7.12
CA GLU A 374 2.09 12.74 7.67
C GLU A 374 2.88 12.92 8.97
N SER A 375 2.67 12.05 9.96
CA SER A 375 3.37 12.11 11.25
C SER A 375 4.86 11.78 11.13
N PHE A 376 5.23 10.92 10.18
CA PHE A 376 6.62 10.55 9.92
C PHE A 376 7.40 11.73 9.34
N ILE A 377 6.82 12.41 8.35
CA ILE A 377 7.41 13.61 7.76
C ILE A 377 7.53 14.71 8.82
N LEU A 378 6.46 14.98 9.57
CA LEU A 378 6.48 16.00 10.63
C LEU A 378 7.52 15.70 11.72
N GLN A 379 7.77 14.42 12.01
CA GLN A 379 8.65 14.01 13.11
C GLN A 379 10.11 13.81 12.70
N PHE A 380 10.39 13.44 11.44
CA PHE A 380 11.72 12.98 11.00
C PHE A 380 12.28 13.72 9.78
N LEU A 381 11.53 14.60 9.12
CA LEU A 381 12.07 15.40 8.02
C LEU A 381 13.05 16.44 8.56
N SER A 382 14.34 16.21 8.36
CA SER A 382 15.39 17.08 8.89
C SER A 382 15.66 18.32 8.01
N PRO A 383 16.18 19.41 8.60
CA PRO A 383 16.74 20.55 7.87
C PRO A 383 17.72 20.16 6.76
N LYS A 384 18.54 19.13 7.00
CA LYS A 384 19.47 18.61 6.01
C LYS A 384 18.74 18.03 4.80
N VAL A 385 17.76 17.15 5.01
CA VAL A 385 17.00 16.55 3.90
C VAL A 385 16.21 17.61 3.14
N ILE A 386 15.63 18.59 3.84
CA ILE A 386 14.95 19.74 3.23
C ILE A 386 15.87 20.50 2.27
N ARG A 387 17.13 20.76 2.67
CA ARG A 387 18.15 21.40 1.81
C ARG A 387 18.61 20.51 0.66
N ASP A 388 18.87 19.23 0.93
CA ASP A 388 19.34 18.28 -0.09
C ASP A 388 18.31 18.12 -1.22
N LEU A 389 17.02 18.10 -0.87
CA LEU A 389 15.90 18.03 -1.81
C LEU A 389 15.45 19.41 -2.32
N LYS A 390 16.01 20.50 -1.79
CA LYS A 390 15.67 21.89 -2.12
C LYS A 390 14.16 22.15 -2.02
N LEU A 391 13.54 21.69 -0.93
CA LEU A 391 12.10 21.86 -0.74
C LEU A 391 11.75 23.34 -0.52
N PHE A 392 10.56 23.71 -0.98
CA PHE A 392 9.96 25.02 -0.78
C PHE A 392 8.43 24.89 -0.86
N SER A 393 7.74 25.80 -0.19
CA SER A 393 6.28 25.88 -0.16
C SER A 393 5.79 27.00 -1.06
N ILE A 394 4.74 26.72 -1.81
CA ILE A 394 4.10 27.69 -2.71
C ILE A 394 2.66 27.89 -2.25
N VAL A 395 2.22 29.14 -2.18
CA VAL A 395 0.81 29.51 -2.09
C VAL A 395 0.39 30.10 -3.43
N ASP A 396 -0.60 29.44 -4.05
CA ASP A 396 -1.25 29.86 -5.28
C ASP A 396 -2.69 30.27 -4.95
N ASP A 397 -2.89 31.57 -4.72
CA ASP A 397 -4.20 32.17 -4.45
C ASP A 397 -4.81 32.62 -5.77
N ASP A 398 -6.02 32.15 -6.10
CA ASP A 398 -6.71 32.49 -7.35
C ASP A 398 -7.08 33.97 -7.46
N GLN A 399 -7.02 34.70 -6.34
CA GLN A 399 -7.23 36.15 -6.26
C GLN A 399 -5.93 36.96 -6.40
N ASP A 400 -4.75 36.36 -6.23
CA ASP A 400 -3.46 37.05 -6.38
C ASP A 400 -2.81 36.70 -7.73
N PRO A 401 -2.48 37.69 -8.60
CA PRO A 401 -1.76 37.42 -9.83
C PRO A 401 -0.30 36.98 -9.62
N LYS A 402 0.21 36.96 -8.39
CA LYS A 402 1.56 36.52 -8.05
C LYS A 402 1.51 35.25 -7.22
N ILE A 403 2.46 34.37 -7.52
CA ILE A 403 2.75 33.19 -6.72
C ILE A 403 3.62 33.60 -5.53
N GLU A 404 3.22 33.23 -4.32
CA GLU A 404 3.99 33.47 -3.10
C GLU A 404 4.77 32.22 -2.71
N ILE A 405 6.05 32.40 -2.34
CA ILE A 405 6.87 31.36 -1.72
C ILE A 405 6.85 31.61 -0.21
N THR A 406 6.16 30.76 0.54
CA THR A 406 5.95 30.97 1.99
C THR A 406 7.06 30.40 2.85
N ALA A 407 7.71 29.34 2.41
CA ALA A 407 8.83 28.71 3.10
C ALA A 407 9.85 28.20 2.10
N ILE A 408 11.13 28.31 2.45
CA ILE A 408 12.26 27.76 1.68
C ILE A 408 13.18 27.00 2.62
N HIS A 409 14.17 26.32 2.08
CA HIS A 409 15.17 25.56 2.83
C HIS A 409 16.21 26.44 3.55
N ASP A 410 15.74 27.42 4.33
CA ASP A 410 16.51 28.27 5.24
C ASP A 410 16.09 28.05 6.70
N GLU A 411 16.81 28.67 7.65
CA GLU A 411 16.53 28.48 9.08
C GLU A 411 15.09 28.87 9.47
N GLY A 412 14.49 29.87 8.81
CA GLY A 412 13.14 30.33 9.13
C GLY A 412 12.05 29.48 8.48
N GLY A 413 12.34 28.76 7.40
CA GLY A 413 11.42 27.86 6.71
C GLY A 413 11.41 26.43 7.27
N TYR A 414 12.13 26.17 8.36
CA TYR A 414 12.01 24.92 9.13
C TYR A 414 10.96 24.99 10.24
N ASP A 415 10.55 26.21 10.64
CA ASP A 415 9.46 26.48 11.58
C ASP A 415 8.09 26.38 10.90
#